data_AF-A0A1J3CIN0-F1
#
_entry.id   AF-A0A1J3CIN0-F1
#
_cell.length_a   1.000
_cell.length_b   1.000
_cell.length_c   1.000
_cell.angle_alpha   90.00
_cell.angle_beta   90.00
_cell.angle_gamma   90.00
#
_symmetry.space_group_name_H-M   'P 1'
#
loop_
_entity.id
_entity.type
_entity.pdbx_description
1 polymer ?
#
loop_
_entity_poly.entity_id
_entity_poly.type
_entity_poly.pdbx_seq_one_letter_code
_entity_poly.pdbx_strand_id
1 'polypeptide(L)' 'GNNTLNGSLPTQKRQSLSNIDVSYNSLSGSLPSWVSLPNLKLNLVANNFTLEGLDNRVLSGLGCMQKNFPCNRGKGIYSD' A
#
# COMPACT_ATOMS: atom_id res chain seq x y z
N GLY A 1 3.47 10.53 2.64
CA GLY A 1 4.08 11.23 1.48
C GLY A 1 2.98 11.74 0.56
N ASN A 2 3.29 12.67 -0.33
CA ASN A 2 2.39 13.12 -1.41
C ASN A 2 3.25 13.71 -2.52
N ASN A 3 3.62 12.87 -3.48
CA ASN A 3 4.54 13.22 -4.56
C ASN A 3 4.05 12.59 -5.87
N THR A 4 4.84 12.75 -6.93
CA THR A 4 4.57 12.17 -8.25
C THR A 4 5.40 10.92 -8.52
N LEU A 5 5.81 10.18 -7.48
CA LEU A 5 6.61 8.97 -7.65
C LEU A 5 5.81 7.87 -8.35
N ASN A 6 6.48 7.11 -9.22
CA ASN A 6 5.90 6.01 -9.98
C ASN A 6 6.89 4.84 -10.08
N GLY A 7 6.45 3.73 -10.68
CA GLY A 7 7.24 2.50 -10.76
C GLY A 7 7.10 1.62 -9.51
N SER A 8 7.97 0.62 -9.38
CA SER A 8 7.92 -0.35 -8.29
C SER A 8 8.79 0.04 -7.11
N LEU A 9 8.44 -0.50 -5.93
CA LEU A 9 9.34 -0.46 -4.79
C LEU A 9 10.59 -1.32 -5.06
N PRO A 10 11.77 -0.92 -4.58
CA PRO A 10 12.98 -1.71 -4.76
C PRO A 10 12.89 -3.04 -4.00
N THR A 11 13.54 -4.06 -4.54
CA THR A 11 13.59 -5.41 -3.92
C THR A 11 14.31 -5.42 -2.57
N GLN A 12 15.13 -4.40 -2.29
CA GLN A 12 15.89 -4.25 -1.06
C GLN A 12 15.69 -2.85 -0.47
N LYS A 13 15.81 -2.76 0.85
CA LYS A 13 15.86 -1.49 1.59
C LYS A 13 17.10 -1.44 2.48
N ARG A 14 17.49 -0.25 2.94
CA ARG A 14 18.47 -0.14 4.02
C ARG A 14 17.91 -0.74 5.32
N GLN A 15 18.74 -1.46 6.07
CA GLN A 15 18.32 -2.08 7.33
C GLN A 15 17.89 -1.05 8.38
N SER A 16 18.54 0.12 8.40
CA SER A 16 18.23 1.22 9.32
C SER A 16 16.87 1.90 9.07
N LEU A 17 16.26 1.73 7.88
CA LEU A 17 14.95 2.30 7.59
C LEU A 17 13.84 1.48 8.26
N SER A 18 13.25 2.05 9.31
CA SER A 18 12.14 1.45 10.08
C SER A 18 10.81 2.18 9.88
N ASN A 19 10.83 3.40 9.35
CA ASN A 19 9.64 4.19 9.06
C ASN A 19 9.68 4.58 7.58
N ILE A 20 8.71 4.11 6.81
CA ILE A 20 8.62 4.36 5.38
C ILE A 20 7.21 4.83 5.08
N ASP A 21 7.08 6.07 4.62
CA ASP A 21 5.82 6.63 4.17
C ASP A 21 5.94 7.02 2.69
N VAL A 22 5.30 6.23 1.85
CA VAL A 22 5.21 6.43 0.40
C VAL A 22 3.76 6.62 -0.04
N SER A 23 2.87 7.00 0.87
CA SER A 23 1.46 7.22 0.56
C SER A 23 1.25 8.27 -0.53
N TYR A 24 0.07 8.29 -1.15
CA TYR A 24 -0.35 9.29 -2.15
C TYR A 24 0.70 9.49 -3.25
N ASN A 25 1.04 8.41 -3.93
CA ASN A 25 1.91 8.42 -5.11
C ASN A 25 1.21 7.65 -6.23
N SER A 26 1.98 7.18 -7.21
CA SER A 26 1.53 6.28 -8.28
C SER A 26 2.46 5.06 -8.36
N LEU A 27 2.99 4.61 -7.22
CA LEU A 27 3.81 3.39 -7.16
C LEU A 27 2.94 2.16 -7.44
N SER A 28 3.51 1.15 -8.08
CA SER A 28 2.79 -0.02 -8.57
C SER A 28 3.64 -1.29 -8.59
N GLY A 29 3.01 -2.42 -8.92
CA GLY A 29 3.67 -3.73 -8.98
C GLY A 29 3.65 -4.48 -7.65
N SER A 30 4.38 -5.59 -7.59
CA SER A 30 4.38 -6.47 -6.42
C SER A 30 5.12 -5.87 -5.24
N LEU A 31 4.61 -6.10 -4.05
CA LEU A 31 5.29 -5.67 -2.83
C LEU A 31 6.51 -6.57 -2.54
N PRO A 32 7.67 -6.00 -2.23
CA PRO A 32 8.88 -6.75 -1.88
C PRO A 32 8.77 -7.37 -0.48
N SER A 33 9.50 -8.46 -0.21
CA SER A 33 9.39 -9.22 1.05
C SER A 33 9.68 -8.42 2.31
N TRP A 34 10.43 -7.31 2.21
CA TRP A 34 10.75 -6.48 3.36
C TRP A 34 9.54 -5.78 3.98
N VAL A 35 8.39 -5.70 3.29
CA VAL A 35 7.15 -5.12 3.84
C VAL A 35 6.61 -5.91 5.03
N SER A 36 6.97 -7.18 5.14
CA SER A 36 6.54 -8.09 6.21
C SER A 36 7.52 -8.16 7.38
N LEU A 37 8.59 -7.34 7.38
CA LEU A 37 9.57 -7.36 8.44
C LEU A 37 8.98 -6.85 9.77
N PRO A 38 9.35 -7.46 10.90
CA PRO A 38 8.92 -7.01 12.20
C PRO A 38 9.44 -5.59 12.48
N ASN A 39 8.66 -4.80 13.24
CA ASN A 39 8.98 -3.42 13.65
C ASN A 39 9.05 -2.38 12.51
N LEU A 40 8.65 -2.72 11.28
CA LEU A 40 8.51 -1.75 10.20
C LEU A 40 7.20 -0.99 10.35
N LYS A 41 7.26 0.35 10.34
CA LYS A 41 6.09 1.22 10.19
C LYS A 41 6.02 1.65 8.73
N LEU A 42 4.96 1.23 8.06
CA LEU A 42 4.82 1.38 6.61
C LEU A 42 3.47 2.02 6.28
N ASN A 43 3.50 3.05 5.42
CA ASN A 43 2.29 3.64 4.85
C ASN A 43 2.32 3.53 3.31
N LEU A 44 1.42 2.71 2.77
CA LEU A 44 1.28 2.44 1.33
C LEU A 44 0.00 3.04 0.73
N VAL A 45 -0.79 3.77 1.53
CA VAL A 45 -2.12 4.29 1.13
C VAL A 45 -2.06 5.05 -0.18
N ALA A 46 -3.10 4.91 -1.01
CA ALA A 46 -3.26 5.62 -2.26
C ALA A 46 -2.10 5.39 -3.24
N ASN A 47 -1.72 4.12 -3.44
CA ASN A 47 -0.86 3.63 -4.52
C ASN A 47 -1.59 2.53 -5.32
N ASN A 48 -0.89 1.85 -6.24
CA ASN A 48 -1.42 0.86 -7.18
C ASN A 48 -0.67 -0.49 -7.10
N PHE A 49 -0.41 -0.99 -5.90
CA PHE A 49 0.31 -2.25 -5.68
C PHE A 49 -0.55 -3.49 -5.95
N THR A 50 0.10 -4.54 -6.44
CA THR A 50 -0.51 -5.87 -6.55
C THR A 50 -0.24 -6.67 -5.27
N LEU A 51 -1.24 -7.45 -4.85
CA LEU A 51 -1.17 -8.28 -3.63
C LEU A 51 -0.80 -9.74 -3.94
N GLU A 52 -0.32 -10.02 -5.16
CA GLU A 52 0.06 -11.36 -5.56
C GLU A 52 1.27 -11.87 -4.75
N GLY A 53 1.16 -13.08 -4.21
CA GLY A 53 2.26 -13.77 -3.52
C GLY A 53 2.48 -13.38 -2.05
N LEU A 54 1.73 -12.43 -1.51
CA LEU A 54 1.72 -12.14 -0.07
C LEU A 54 0.51 -12.80 0.59
N ASP A 55 0.70 -13.38 1.78
CA ASP A 55 -0.43 -13.84 2.59
C ASP A 55 -1.28 -12.60 2.91
N ASN A 56 -2.53 -12.60 2.44
CA ASN A 56 -3.51 -11.52 2.64
C ASN A 56 -3.70 -11.16 4.12
N ARG A 57 -3.24 -12.01 5.04
CA ARG A 57 -3.19 -11.73 6.48
C ARG A 57 -2.20 -10.63 6.89
N VAL A 58 -1.08 -10.48 6.16
CA VAL A 58 -0.03 -9.51 6.54
C VAL A 58 -0.48 -8.07 6.31
N LEU A 59 -1.25 -7.82 5.25
CA LEU A 59 -1.72 -6.49 4.85
C LEU A 59 -3.23 -6.52 4.58
N SER A 60 -3.98 -7.08 5.53
CA SER A 60 -5.44 -7.08 5.46
C SER A 60 -5.97 -5.66 5.25
N GLY A 61 -6.90 -5.50 4.31
CA GLY A 61 -7.46 -4.20 3.96
C GLY A 61 -6.60 -3.31 3.06
N LEU A 62 -5.37 -3.71 2.68
CA LEU A 62 -4.56 -2.93 1.74
C LEU A 62 -5.23 -2.80 0.36
N GLY A 63 -6.05 -3.79 -0.04
CA GLY A 63 -6.91 -3.68 -1.22
C GLY A 63 -7.86 -2.49 -1.16
N CYS A 64 -8.43 -2.22 0.02
CA CYS A 64 -9.31 -1.07 0.27
C CYS A 64 -8.56 0.27 0.33
N MET A 65 -7.23 0.23 0.46
CA MET A 65 -6.38 1.41 0.61
C MET A 65 -5.63 1.74 -0.70
N GLN A 66 -5.90 1.04 -1.79
CA GLN A 66 -5.36 1.36 -3.11
C GLN A 66 -6.00 2.65 -3.67
N LYS A 67 -5.25 3.38 -4.49
CA LYS A 67 -5.65 4.64 -5.11
C LYS A 67 -6.91 4.51 -5.96
N ASN A 68 -7.03 3.39 -6.66
CA ASN A 68 -8.16 3.08 -7.52
C ASN A 68 -9.26 2.30 -6.80
N PHE A 69 -9.19 2.18 -5.47
CA PHE A 69 -10.27 1.53 -4.73
C PHE A 69 -11.55 2.34 -4.91
N PRO A 70 -12.63 1.74 -5.47
CA PRO A 70 -13.83 2.49 -5.81
C PRO A 70 -14.57 2.93 -4.55
N CYS A 71 -14.66 4.24 -4.34
CA CYS A 71 -15.55 4.83 -3.36
C CYS A 71 -17.01 4.72 -3.83
N ASN A 72 -17.96 4.51 -2.91
CA ASN A 72 -19.41 4.55 -3.16
C ASN A 72 -19.97 3.52 -4.15
N ARG A 73 -19.64 2.23 -3.99
CA ARG A 73 -20.31 1.14 -4.73
C ARG A 73 -21.73 0.79 -4.23
N GLY A 74 -22.42 1.70 -3.56
CA GLY A 74 -23.79 1.50 -3.07
C GLY A 74 -24.37 2.75 -2.41
N LYS A 75 -25.68 2.73 -2.10
CA LYS A 75 -26.30 3.72 -1.22
C LYS A 75 -25.51 3.74 0.09
N GLY A 76 -25.12 4.92 0.56
CA GLY A 76 -24.50 5.05 1.88
C GLY A 76 -25.43 4.45 2.93
N ILE A 77 -24.87 3.76 3.92
CA ILE A 77 -25.63 3.12 5.01
C ILE A 77 -26.50 4.14 5.79
N TYR A 78 -26.22 5.43 5.60
CA TYR A 78 -26.95 6.57 6.16
C TYR A 78 -27.51 7.54 5.11
N SER A 79 -27.68 7.08 3.87
CA SER A 79 -28.33 7.86 2.81
C SER A 79 -29.82 7.60 2.79
N ASP A 80 -30.51 8.12 3.80
CA ASP A 80 -31.95 8.35 3.76
C ASP A 80 -32.24 9.67 3.06
#